data_AF-A0A953Y666-F1
#
_entry.id   AF-A0A953Y666-F1
#
_cell.length_a   1.000
_cell.length_b   1.000
_cell.length_c   1.000
_cell.angle_alpha   90.00
_cell.angle_beta   90.00
_cell.angle_gamma   90.00
#
_symmetry.space_group_name_H-M   'P 1'
#
loop_
_entity.id
_entity.type
_entity.pdbx_description
1 polymer ?
#
loop_
_entity_poly.entity_id
_entity_poly.type
_entity_poly.pdbx_seq_one_letter_code
_entity_poly.pdbx_strand_id
1 'polypeptide(L)'
;MTHPSAGNPPSGGLPNRPHASAGVSDPSQLTLEQIQEYVWSRYVNHDAPAAALDEDQALEFFEAHYATRPMATDADCYYYGILAFERSFANPAQQGPLLERALEAFRAYRHQASTDSAWEAVEDRYEEILSVLGIAPEAAL
;
A
#
# COMPACT_ATOMS: atom_id res chain seq x y z
N MET A 1 -54.85 -21.58 36.97
CA MET A 1 -53.80 -22.59 36.72
C MET A 1 -54.05 -23.06 35.30
N THR A 2 -53.28 -22.70 34.26
CA THR A 2 -51.82 -22.70 34.10
C THR A 2 -51.46 -21.79 32.91
N HIS A 3 -50.31 -21.12 32.94
CA HIS A 3 -49.80 -20.21 31.89
C HIS A 3 -49.41 -20.97 30.60
N PRO A 4 -49.54 -20.37 29.39
CA PRO A 4 -48.76 -20.77 28.23
C PRO A 4 -47.41 -20.03 28.19
N SER A 5 -46.32 -20.79 28.25
CA SER A 5 -44.94 -20.30 28.06
C SER A 5 -44.69 -19.87 26.61
N ALA A 6 -44.10 -18.68 26.47
CA ALA A 6 -43.49 -18.21 25.24
C ALA A 6 -42.23 -19.03 24.91
N GLY A 7 -42.18 -19.62 23.71
CA GLY A 7 -40.98 -20.20 23.14
C GLY A 7 -40.16 -19.14 22.42
N ASN A 8 -38.92 -18.93 22.85
CA ASN A 8 -37.90 -18.17 22.11
C ASN A 8 -37.49 -18.92 20.82
N PRO A 9 -37.11 -18.20 19.75
CA PRO A 9 -36.49 -18.82 18.58
C PRO A 9 -34.99 -19.07 18.82
N PRO A 10 -34.44 -20.25 18.45
CA PRO A 10 -33.00 -20.40 18.35
C PRO A 10 -32.49 -19.80 17.02
N SER A 11 -31.51 -18.91 17.15
CA SER A 11 -30.61 -18.43 16.12
C SER A 11 -30.07 -19.56 15.24
N GLY A 12 -30.10 -19.39 13.92
CA GLY A 12 -29.43 -20.33 13.02
C GLY A 12 -29.46 -19.88 11.58
N GLY A 13 -28.29 -19.49 11.06
CA GLY A 13 -28.05 -19.43 9.61
C GLY A 13 -27.26 -18.21 9.12
N LEU A 14 -26.05 -17.98 9.63
CA LEU A 14 -25.05 -17.27 8.82
C LEU A 14 -24.40 -18.30 7.88
N PRO A 15 -24.25 -18.00 6.58
CA PRO A 15 -23.57 -18.90 5.65
C PRO A 15 -22.11 -19.07 6.04
N ASN A 16 -21.66 -20.33 5.99
CA ASN A 16 -20.27 -20.76 6.12
C ASN A 16 -19.31 -19.81 5.40
N ARG A 17 -18.58 -19.00 6.16
CA ARG A 17 -17.25 -18.55 5.74
C ARG A 17 -16.38 -19.81 5.71
N PRO A 18 -15.73 -20.15 4.58
CA PRO A 18 -14.64 -21.10 4.67
C PRO A 18 -13.63 -20.53 5.66
N HIS A 19 -13.37 -21.29 6.73
CA HIS A 19 -12.22 -21.08 7.58
C HIS A 19 -11.00 -21.17 6.66
N ALA A 20 -10.52 -20.01 6.19
CA ALA A 20 -9.16 -19.91 5.73
C ALA A 20 -8.31 -20.36 6.92
N SER A 21 -7.68 -21.52 6.73
CA SER A 21 -6.70 -22.06 7.65
C SER A 21 -5.81 -20.90 8.10
N ALA A 22 -5.79 -20.65 9.41
CA ALA A 22 -4.78 -19.83 10.03
C ALA A 22 -3.44 -20.52 9.72
N GLY A 23 -2.85 -20.15 8.59
CA GLY A 23 -1.45 -20.40 8.33
C GLY A 23 -0.71 -19.74 9.47
N VAL A 24 0.07 -20.53 10.19
CA VAL A 24 1.02 -20.01 11.16
C VAL A 24 1.95 -19.11 10.36
N SER A 25 1.73 -17.79 10.40
CA SER A 25 2.64 -16.84 9.79
C SER A 25 3.98 -17.03 10.48
N ASP A 26 4.96 -17.51 9.73
CA ASP A 26 6.34 -17.50 10.17
C ASP A 26 6.69 -16.04 10.49
N PRO A 27 7.09 -15.69 11.73
CA PRO A 27 7.44 -14.31 12.09
C PRO A 27 8.60 -13.76 11.25
N SER A 28 9.26 -14.62 10.46
CA SER A 28 10.32 -14.29 9.51
C SER A 28 9.81 -13.82 8.14
N GLN A 29 8.52 -13.99 7.83
CA GLN A 29 7.99 -13.70 6.50
C GLN A 29 7.39 -12.30 6.45
N LEU A 30 8.10 -11.41 5.75
CA LEU A 30 7.66 -10.04 5.49
C LEU A 30 6.29 -10.05 4.77
N THR A 31 5.31 -9.35 5.32
CA THR A 31 3.95 -9.24 4.76
C THR A 31 3.72 -7.87 4.13
N LEU A 32 2.77 -7.80 3.19
CA LEU A 32 2.39 -6.53 2.56
C LEU A 32 1.95 -5.48 3.61
N GLU A 33 1.13 -5.88 4.58
CA GLU A 33 0.63 -5.00 5.64
C GLU A 33 1.76 -4.41 6.48
N GLN A 34 2.75 -5.23 6.86
CA GLN A 34 3.94 -4.74 7.60
C GLN A 34 4.75 -3.73 6.80
N ILE A 35 4.91 -3.95 5.49
CA ILE A 35 5.63 -3.01 4.61
C ILE A 35 4.84 -1.69 4.52
N GLN A 36 3.53 -1.77 4.31
CA GLN A 36 2.66 -0.59 4.21
C GLN A 36 2.66 0.22 5.51
N GLU A 37 2.53 -0.43 6.67
CA GLU A 37 2.58 0.22 7.98
C GLU A 37 3.94 0.91 8.22
N TYR A 38 5.04 0.25 7.82
CA TYR A 38 6.37 0.85 7.89
C TYR A 38 6.48 2.11 7.01
N VAL A 39 6.07 2.01 5.74
CA VAL A 39 6.15 3.13 4.79
C VAL A 39 5.25 4.28 5.26
N TRP A 40 4.04 3.99 5.71
CA TRP A 40 3.12 4.97 6.29
C TRP A 40 3.78 5.70 7.45
N SER A 41 4.21 4.95 8.48
CA SER A 41 4.77 5.52 9.70
C SER A 41 5.97 6.41 9.39
N ARG A 42 6.90 5.91 8.57
CA ARG A 42 8.18 6.57 8.31
C ARG A 42 8.08 7.76 7.36
N TYR A 43 7.33 7.63 6.27
CA TYR A 43 7.39 8.56 5.14
C TYR A 43 6.14 9.40 4.93
N VAL A 44 5.01 9.00 5.53
CA VAL A 44 3.75 9.77 5.48
C VAL A 44 3.53 10.49 6.81
N ASN A 45 3.57 9.77 7.94
CA ASN A 45 3.37 10.35 9.27
C ASN A 45 4.63 10.97 9.86
N HIS A 46 5.82 10.66 9.31
CA HIS A 46 7.12 11.05 9.88
C HIS A 46 7.35 10.59 11.33
N ASP A 47 6.72 9.48 11.71
CA ASP A 47 6.90 8.79 12.98
C ASP A 47 8.03 7.76 12.92
N ALA A 48 8.52 7.35 14.09
CA ALA A 48 9.42 6.20 14.18
C ALA A 48 8.62 4.90 13.97
N PRO A 49 8.97 4.06 12.97
CA PRO A 49 8.25 2.80 12.75
C PRO A 49 8.46 1.85 13.93
N ALA A 50 7.44 1.02 14.22
CA ALA A 50 7.45 0.09 15.35
C ALA A 50 8.58 -0.96 15.26
N ALA A 51 9.01 -1.28 14.04
CA ALA A 51 10.14 -2.16 13.77
C ALA A 51 10.97 -1.63 12.59
N ALA A 52 12.27 -1.91 12.62
CA ALA A 52 13.12 -1.70 11.47
C ALA A 52 12.79 -2.73 10.38
N LEU A 53 12.83 -2.29 9.12
CA LEU A 53 12.51 -3.10 7.96
C LEU A 53 13.64 -2.94 6.93
N ASP A 54 14.01 -4.03 6.26
CA ASP A 54 14.94 -3.99 5.13
C ASP A 54 14.20 -3.45 3.90
N GLU A 55 14.46 -2.19 3.58
CA GLU A 55 13.76 -1.48 2.50
C GLU A 55 14.08 -2.03 1.10
N ASP A 56 15.25 -2.64 0.91
CA ASP A 56 15.56 -3.32 -0.36
C ASP A 56 14.73 -4.59 -0.50
N GLN A 57 14.59 -5.37 0.57
CA GLN A 57 13.72 -6.54 0.58
C GLN A 57 12.24 -6.17 0.40
N ALA A 58 11.77 -5.07 0.99
CA ALA A 58 10.41 -4.58 0.77
C ALA A 58 10.18 -4.10 -0.67
N LEU A 59 11.18 -3.45 -1.28
CA LEU A 59 11.08 -3.02 -2.66
C LEU A 59 10.97 -4.24 -3.60
N GLU A 60 11.83 -5.25 -3.41
CA GLU A 60 11.75 -6.51 -4.16
C GLU A 60 10.38 -7.20 -3.98
N PHE A 61 9.83 -7.15 -2.76
CA PHE A 61 8.49 -7.67 -2.47
C PHE A 61 7.42 -6.96 -3.30
N PHE A 62 7.41 -5.62 -3.32
CA PHE A 62 6.46 -4.86 -4.13
C PHE A 62 6.64 -5.09 -5.63
N GLU A 63 7.88 -5.17 -6.11
CA GLU A 63 8.15 -5.46 -7.52
C GLU A 63 7.59 -6.82 -7.92
N ALA A 64 7.79 -7.85 -7.10
CA ALA A 64 7.18 -9.16 -7.31
C ALA A 64 5.64 -9.11 -7.21
N HIS A 65 5.11 -8.30 -6.30
CA HIS A 65 3.67 -8.11 -6.11
C HIS A 65 3.00 -7.52 -7.36
N TYR A 66 3.53 -6.40 -7.87
CA TYR A 66 2.96 -5.68 -9.00
C TYR A 66 3.40 -6.22 -10.37
N ALA A 67 4.39 -7.11 -10.44
CA ALA A 67 4.69 -7.86 -11.65
C ALA A 67 3.52 -8.75 -12.11
N THR A 68 2.62 -9.13 -11.20
CA THR A 68 1.47 -10.00 -11.49
C THR A 68 0.12 -9.31 -11.32
N ARG A 69 0.11 -8.04 -10.88
CA ARG A 69 -1.10 -7.31 -10.49
C ARG A 69 -1.06 -5.88 -11.02
N PRO A 70 -2.08 -5.41 -11.75
CA PRO A 70 -2.12 -4.03 -12.21
C PRO A 70 -2.26 -3.03 -11.06
N MET A 71 -1.34 -2.05 -10.97
CA MET A 71 -1.41 -0.97 -9.97
C MET A 71 -2.69 -0.13 -10.09
N ALA A 72 -3.23 0.01 -11.31
CA ALA A 72 -4.47 0.74 -11.58
C ALA A 72 -5.73 0.15 -10.91
N THR A 73 -5.61 -1.02 -10.29
CA THR A 73 -6.71 -1.67 -9.53
C THR A 73 -6.47 -1.71 -8.03
N ASP A 74 -5.37 -1.11 -7.56
CA ASP A 74 -4.97 -1.09 -6.17
C ASP A 74 -4.84 0.37 -5.69
N ALA A 75 -5.74 0.75 -4.79
CA ALA A 75 -5.75 2.09 -4.21
C ALA A 75 -4.55 2.34 -3.28
N ASP A 76 -3.86 1.29 -2.86
CA ASP A 76 -2.70 1.34 -1.97
C ASP A 76 -1.37 1.24 -2.71
N CYS A 77 -1.37 1.32 -4.05
CA CYS A 77 -0.15 1.28 -4.85
C CYS A 77 0.82 2.46 -4.58
N TYR A 78 0.35 3.54 -3.96
CA TYR A 78 1.20 4.67 -3.56
C TYR A 78 2.28 4.27 -2.55
N TYR A 79 2.08 3.23 -1.73
CA TYR A 79 3.13 2.74 -0.81
C TYR A 79 4.36 2.26 -1.56
N TYR A 80 4.15 1.55 -2.67
CA TYR A 80 5.24 1.16 -3.55
C TYR A 80 5.88 2.38 -4.20
N GLY A 81 5.08 3.34 -4.65
CA GLY A 81 5.59 4.58 -5.23
C GLY A 81 6.49 5.37 -4.27
N ILE A 82 6.07 5.52 -3.01
CA ILE A 82 6.86 6.15 -1.96
C ILE A 82 8.16 5.39 -1.74
N LEU A 83 8.11 4.07 -1.55
CA LEU A 83 9.32 3.29 -1.29
C LEU A 83 10.30 3.37 -2.47
N ALA A 84 9.81 3.21 -3.70
CA ALA A 84 10.64 3.33 -4.90
C ALA A 84 11.30 4.72 -5.02
N PHE A 85 10.55 5.79 -4.72
CA PHE A 85 11.07 7.15 -4.68
C PHE A 85 12.21 7.29 -3.66
N GLU A 86 11.99 6.90 -2.41
CA GLU A 86 13.01 7.03 -1.35
C GLU A 86 14.27 6.20 -1.69
N ARG A 87 14.09 4.98 -2.22
CA ARG A 87 15.21 4.14 -2.66
C ARG A 87 15.97 4.73 -3.84
N SER A 88 15.33 5.52 -4.70
CA SER A 88 15.98 6.14 -5.86
C SER A 88 17.11 7.10 -5.47
N PHE A 89 16.96 7.82 -4.35
CA PHE A 89 17.98 8.73 -3.81
C PHE A 89 19.01 8.01 -2.94
N ALA A 90 18.63 6.89 -2.32
CA ALA A 90 19.57 6.03 -1.62
C ALA A 90 20.50 5.24 -2.57
N ASN A 91 20.07 4.98 -3.81
CA ASN A 91 20.82 4.21 -4.81
C ASN A 91 20.93 4.94 -6.16
N PRO A 92 21.94 5.81 -6.34
CA PRO A 92 22.12 6.60 -7.56
C PRO A 92 22.23 5.76 -8.85
N ALA A 93 22.71 4.52 -8.75
CA ALA A 93 22.85 3.63 -9.91
C ALA A 93 21.50 3.12 -10.44
N GLN A 94 20.45 3.13 -9.60
CA GLN A 94 19.10 2.70 -9.92
C GLN A 94 18.10 3.87 -9.92
N GLN A 95 18.58 5.12 -9.79
CA GLN A 95 17.72 6.28 -9.59
C GLN A 95 16.67 6.42 -10.70
N GLY A 96 17.09 6.43 -11.97
CA GLY A 96 16.17 6.56 -13.11
C GLY A 96 15.06 5.50 -13.12
N PRO A 97 15.39 4.20 -13.18
CA PRO A 97 14.39 3.13 -13.15
C PRO A 97 13.45 3.17 -11.94
N LEU A 98 13.95 3.55 -10.76
CA LEU A 98 13.13 3.66 -9.56
C LEU A 98 12.19 4.85 -9.59
N LEU A 99 12.64 6.01 -10.11
CA LEU A 99 11.78 7.17 -10.31
C LEU A 99 10.69 6.90 -11.36
N GLU A 100 11.00 6.15 -12.42
CA GLU A 100 10.01 5.74 -13.43
C GLU A 100 8.92 4.85 -12.81
N ARG A 101 9.32 3.88 -11.97
CA ARG A 101 8.40 3.01 -11.22
C ARG A 101 7.55 3.79 -10.22
N ALA A 102 8.16 4.72 -9.50
CA ALA A 102 7.45 5.60 -8.57
C ALA A 102 6.42 6.46 -9.30
N LEU A 103 6.78 7.00 -10.47
CA LEU A 103 5.89 7.78 -11.31
C LEU A 103 4.69 6.97 -11.78
N GLU A 104 4.90 5.73 -12.21
CA GLU A 104 3.82 4.82 -12.61
C GLU A 104 2.82 4.59 -11.46
N ALA A 105 3.34 4.25 -10.28
CA ALA A 105 2.53 4.02 -9.09
C ALA A 105 1.71 5.26 -8.71
N PHE A 106 2.33 6.44 -8.71
CA PHE A 106 1.63 7.68 -8.38
C PHE A 106 0.60 8.07 -9.43
N ARG A 107 0.86 7.88 -10.73
CA ARG A 107 -0.16 8.07 -11.76
C ARG A 107 -1.35 7.13 -11.55
N ALA A 108 -1.08 5.85 -11.27
CA ALA A 108 -2.11 4.85 -11.02
C ALA A 108 -2.95 5.23 -9.79
N TYR A 109 -2.32 5.65 -8.69
CA TYR A 109 -3.01 6.15 -7.51
C TYR A 109 -3.85 7.39 -7.82
N ARG A 110 -3.29 8.37 -8.56
CA ARG A 110 -3.96 9.62 -8.89
C ARG A 110 -5.24 9.42 -9.72
N HIS A 111 -5.28 8.41 -10.57
CA HIS A 111 -6.48 8.05 -11.32
C HIS A 111 -7.60 7.46 -10.46
N GLN A 112 -7.28 6.95 -9.27
CA GLN A 112 -8.21 6.24 -8.39
C GLN A 112 -8.66 7.09 -7.18
N ALA A 113 -7.80 7.98 -6.69
CA ALA A 113 -8.04 8.68 -5.43
C ALA A 113 -9.07 9.82 -5.59
N SER A 114 -9.87 9.98 -4.54
CA SER A 114 -10.79 11.11 -4.37
C SER A 114 -10.32 11.95 -3.18
N THR A 115 -9.30 12.79 -3.41
CA THR A 115 -8.90 13.93 -2.54
C THR A 115 -8.85 13.65 -1.03
N ASP A 116 -7.89 12.84 -0.57
CA ASP A 116 -7.71 12.49 0.86
C ASP A 116 -6.31 12.87 1.39
N SER A 117 -6.10 12.90 2.70
CA SER A 117 -4.88 13.44 3.36
C SER A 117 -3.51 12.83 2.96
N ALA A 118 -3.45 11.56 2.55
CA ALA A 118 -2.21 10.95 2.02
C ALA A 118 -1.74 11.57 0.70
N TRP A 119 -2.61 12.36 0.06
CA TRP A 119 -2.37 13.01 -1.21
C TRP A 119 -1.22 14.01 -1.16
N GLU A 120 -1.05 14.80 -0.09
CA GLU A 120 0.04 15.79 -0.03
C GLU A 120 1.42 15.12 -0.11
N ALA A 121 1.65 14.06 0.69
CA ALA A 121 2.91 13.32 0.68
C ALA A 121 3.21 12.64 -0.67
N VAL A 122 2.16 12.29 -1.42
CA VAL A 122 2.28 11.71 -2.75
C VAL A 122 2.52 12.79 -3.81
N GLU A 123 1.78 13.90 -3.77
CA GLU A 123 1.90 14.99 -4.74
C GLU A 123 3.27 15.68 -4.67
N ASP A 124 3.79 15.95 -3.47
CA ASP A 124 5.13 16.54 -3.31
C ASP A 124 6.20 15.69 -4.00
N ARG A 125 6.15 14.37 -3.80
CA ARG A 125 7.09 13.43 -4.43
C ARG A 125 6.85 13.29 -5.92
N TYR A 126 5.59 13.31 -6.35
CA TYR A 126 5.23 13.28 -7.76
C TYR A 126 5.81 14.49 -8.51
N GLU A 127 5.64 15.71 -7.96
CA GLU A 127 6.21 16.93 -8.52
C GLU A 127 7.74 16.88 -8.56
N GLU A 128 8.38 16.36 -7.50
CA GLU A 128 9.83 16.17 -7.47
C GLU A 128 10.30 15.20 -8.56
N ILE A 129 9.61 14.06 -8.76
CA ILE A 129 9.93 13.11 -9.83
C ILE A 129 9.83 13.80 -11.19
N LEU A 130 8.75 14.54 -11.46
CA LEU A 130 8.58 15.26 -12.71
C LEU A 130 9.73 16.25 -12.95
N SER A 131 10.12 16.99 -11.91
CA SER A 131 11.26 17.91 -11.97
C SER A 131 12.58 17.19 -12.26
N VAL A 132 12.87 16.09 -11.57
CA VAL A 132 14.12 15.33 -11.72
C VAL A 132 14.21 14.66 -13.10
N LEU A 133 13.10 14.13 -13.60
CA LEU A 133 13.04 13.49 -14.92
C LEU A 133 12.88 14.49 -16.07
N GLY A 134 12.67 15.78 -15.79
CA GLY A 134 12.44 16.81 -16.80
C GLY A 134 11.12 16.63 -17.56
N ILE A 135 10.11 16.05 -16.91
CA ILE A 135 8.78 15.81 -17.48
C ILE A 135 7.87 16.99 -17.13
N ALA A 136 7.16 17.53 -18.12
CA ALA A 136 6.17 18.57 -17.87
C ALA A 136 4.98 18.00 -17.08
N PRO A 137 4.43 18.73 -16.09
CA PRO A 137 3.23 18.31 -15.40
C PRO A 137 2.08 18.17 -16.39
N GLU A 138 1.36 17.05 -16.31
CA GLU A 138 0.21 16.81 -17.16
C GLU A 138 -0.90 17.81 -16.77
N ALA A 139 -1.48 18.51 -17.75
CA ALA A 139 -2.58 19.43 -17.48
C ALA A 139 -3.75 18.62 -16.91
N ALA A 140 -4.22 18.98 -15.72
CA ALA A 140 -5.34 18.29 -15.06
C ALA A 140 -6.53 18.16 -16.03
N LEU A 141 -6.92 16.90 -16.32
CA LEU A 141 -8.10 16.55 -17.11
C LEU A 141 -9.37 16.68 -16.26
#